data_AF-K1TGW6-F1
#
_entry.id   AF-K1TGW6-F1
#
_cell.length_a   1.000
_cell.length_b   1.000
_cell.length_c   1.000
_cell.angle_alpha   90.00
_cell.angle_beta   90.00
_cell.angle_gamma   90.00
#
_symmetry.space_group_name_H-M   'P 1'
#
loop_
_entity.id
_entity.type
_entity.pdbx_description
1 polymer ?
#
loop_
_entity_poly.entity_id
_entity_poly.type
_entity_poly.pdbx_seq_one_letter_code
_entity_poly.pdbx_strand_id
1 'polypeptide(L)' 'EYGYSCMGYEIAGALGSKLAEPQKEVYAMCGDGSYLMLHSELVTSIQEHKK' A
#
# COMPACT_ATOMS: atom_id res chain seq x y z
N GLU A 1 2.32 -6.41 12.73
CA GLU A 1 1.10 -5.63 13.01
C GLU A 1 -0.11 -6.57 13.15
N TYR A 2 -0.08 -7.51 14.09
CA TYR A 2 -1.18 -8.46 14.30
C TYR A 2 -2.04 -8.02 15.50
N GLY A 3 -2.28 -6.70 15.62
CA GLY A 3 -2.93 -6.09 16.78
C GLY A 3 -4.08 -5.13 16.44
N TYR A 4 -4.09 -4.58 15.23
CA TYR A 4 -5.19 -3.81 14.65
C TYR A 4 -5.12 -4.07 13.14
N SER A 5 -5.65 -5.21 12.69
CA SER A 5 -5.70 -5.55 11.26
C SER A 5 -6.77 -4.70 10.58
N CYS A 6 -6.52 -3.40 10.47
CA CYS A 6 -7.39 -2.48 9.76
C CYS A 6 -7.31 -2.82 8.27
N MET A 7 -8.42 -3.29 7.72
CA MET A 7 -8.55 -3.53 6.28
C MET A 7 -8.25 -2.23 5.50
N GLY A 8 -7.45 -2.34 4.45
CA GLY A 8 -7.16 -1.25 3.51
C GLY A 8 -5.81 -0.56 3.69
N TYR A 9 -5.08 -0.82 4.77
CA TYR A 9 -3.76 -0.22 5.00
C TYR A 9 -2.64 -0.84 4.16
N GLU A 10 -2.89 -1.98 3.53
CA GLU A 10 -1.88 -2.77 2.81
C GLU A 10 -1.24 -1.96 1.66
N ILE A 11 -2.05 -1.18 0.93
CA ILE A 11 -1.59 -0.36 -0.19
C ILE A 11 -0.82 0.87 0.32
N ALA A 12 -1.34 1.55 1.35
CA ALA A 12 -0.70 2.72 1.96
C ALA A 12 0.65 2.38 2.59
N GLY A 13 0.72 1.24 3.30
CA GLY A 13 1.95 0.74 3.91
C GLY A 13 3.01 0.35 2.89
N ALA A 14 2.59 -0.24 1.75
CA ALA A 14 3.49 -0.52 0.63
C ALA A 14 4.02 0.76 -0.02
N LEU A 15 3.17 1.76 -0.25
CA LEU A 15 3.60 3.06 -0.77
C LEU A 15 4.63 3.72 0.19
N GLY A 16 4.34 3.74 1.49
CA GLY A 16 5.27 4.26 2.50
C GLY A 16 6.61 3.53 2.50
N SER A 17 6.58 2.19 2.38
CA SER A 17 7.80 1.38 2.30
C SER A 17 8.61 1.67 1.03
N LYS A 18 7.95 1.88 -0.11
CA LYS A 18 8.62 2.25 -1.37
C LYS A 18 9.20 3.67 -1.32
N LEU A 19 8.56 4.59 -0.61
CA LEU A 19 9.08 5.93 -0.38
C LEU A 19 10.33 5.92 0.51
N ALA A 20 10.33 5.09 1.56
CA ALA A 20 11.47 4.95 2.46
C ALA A 20 12.66 4.21 1.80
N GLU A 21 12.38 3.23 0.94
CA GLU A 21 13.39 2.37 0.30
C GLU A 21 13.17 2.27 -1.22
N PRO A 22 13.48 3.34 -1.99
CA PRO A 22 13.07 3.44 -3.40
C PRO A 22 13.71 2.41 -4.34
N GLN A 23 14.84 1.83 -3.96
CA GLN A 23 15.59 0.88 -4.78
C GLN A 23 15.14 -0.57 -4.56
N LYS A 24 14.28 -0.82 -3.58
CA LYS A 24 13.81 -2.18 -3.25
C LYS A 24 12.44 -2.42 -3.89
N GLU A 25 12.20 -3.68 -4.24
CA GLU A 25 10.88 -4.14 -4.64
C GLU A 25 9.99 -4.28 -3.40
N VAL A 26 8.78 -3.76 -3.48
CA VAL A 26 7.80 -3.79 -2.38
C VAL A 26 6.53 -4.41 -2.92
N TYR A 27 6.03 -5.44 -2.22
CA TYR A 27 4.82 -6.15 -2.59
C TYR A 27 3.76 -5.99 -1.50
N ALA A 28 2.57 -5.59 -1.90
CA ALA A 28 1.38 -5.59 -1.04
C ALA A 28 0.49 -6.78 -1.39
N MET A 29 0.11 -7.58 -0.41
CA MET A 29 -0.97 -8.55 -0.56
C MET A 29 -2.22 -7.97 0.10
N CYS A 30 -3.29 -7.83 -0.67
CA CYS A 30 -4.53 -7.20 -0.24
C CYS A 30 -5.73 -8.05 -0.68
N GLY A 31 -6.72 -8.22 0.20
CA GLY A 31 -8.01 -8.81 -0.16
C GLY A 31 -8.91 -7.82 -0.90
N ASP A 32 -9.92 -8.30 -1.61
CA ASP A 32 -10.88 -7.47 -2.36
C ASP A 32 -11.65 -6.48 -1.47
N GLY A 33 -12.06 -6.90 -0.28
CA GLY A 33 -12.69 -6.03 0.71
C GLY A 33 -11.75 -4.93 1.23
N SER A 34 -10.49 -5.26 1.49
CA SER A 34 -9.48 -4.28 1.91
C SER A 34 -9.17 -3.29 0.78
N TYR A 35 -9.09 -3.79 -0.46
CA TYR A 35 -8.86 -2.96 -1.64
C TYR A 35 -9.95 -1.90 -1.76
N LEU A 36 -11.23 -2.28 -1.68
CA LEU A 36 -12.34 -1.34 -1.81
C LEU A 36 -12.39 -0.26 -0.71
N MET A 37 -11.84 -0.53 0.48
CA MET A 37 -11.86 0.43 1.59
C MET A 37 -10.87 1.58 1.39
N LEU A 38 -9.68 1.32 0.87
CA LEU A 38 -8.59 2.30 0.78
C LEU A 38 -7.75 2.14 -0.51
N HIS A 39 -8.40 1.93 -1.66
CA HIS A 39 -7.72 1.81 -2.95
C HIS A 39 -7.09 3.12 -3.45
N SER A 40 -7.43 4.28 -2.88
CA SER A 40 -6.98 5.59 -3.38
C SER A 40 -5.46 5.71 -3.42
N GLU A 41 -4.77 5.09 -2.48
CA GLU A 41 -3.29 5.13 -2.39
C GLU A 41 -2.60 4.41 -3.56
N LEU A 42 -3.31 3.55 -4.29
CA LEU A 42 -2.79 3.00 -5.54
C LEU A 42 -2.72 4.07 -6.64
N VAL A 43 -3.64 5.02 -6.65
CA VAL A 43 -3.60 6.14 -7.59
C VAL A 43 -2.46 7.08 -7.22
N THR A 44 -2.28 7.35 -5.91
CA THR A 44 -1.16 8.14 -5.38
C THR A 44 0.19 7.52 -5.78
N SER A 45 0.35 6.19 -5.68
CA SER A 45 1.61 5.52 -6.04
C SER A 45 1.99 5.71 -7.52
N ILE A 46 0.98 5.75 -8.41
CA ILE A 46 1.17 6.04 -9.83
C ILE A 46 1.56 7.52 -10.03
N GLN A 47 0.90 8.45 -9.34
CA GLN A 47 1.19 9.89 -9.42
C GLN A 47 2.62 10.21 -8.93
N GLU A 48 3.06 9.55 -7.85
CA GLU A 48 4.41 9.72 -7.28
C GLU A 48 5.49 8.94 -8.05
N HIS A 49 5.12 8.22 -9.12
CA HIS A 49 6.00 7.33 -9.88
C HIS A 49 6.72 6.30 -8.98
N LYS A 50 6.05 5.83 -7.92
CA LYS A 50 6.56 4.83 -6.97
C LYS A 50 5.76 3.53 -7.13
N LYS A 51 6.27 2.64 -7.99
CA LYS A 51 5.74 1.28 -8.18
C LYS A 51 6.32 0.28 -7.19
#